data_AF-A0A8T4ND34-F1
#
_entry.id   AF-A0A8T4ND34-F1
#
_cell.length_a   1.000
_cell.length_b   1.000
_cell.length_c   1.000
_cell.angle_alpha   90.00
_cell.angle_beta   90.00
_cell.angle_gamma   90.00
#
_symmetry.space_group_name_H-M   'P 1'
#
loop_
_entity.id
_entity.type
_entity.pdbx_description
1 polymer ?
#
loop_
_entity_poly.entity_id
_entity_poly.type
_entity_poly.pdbx_seq_one_letter_code
_entity_poly.pdbx_strand_id
1 'polypeptide(L)'
;MRFLKHADGVTFAEDGLELAFISLADNSPLKNSIRKAIKDLKENVFCGEQIKKERIPKEYIKKYKINNLWWYPLSDAWRLVYSVVTPSNIEILAVIIDYFNHKDYEKKFTIIKIMKRNSGINS
;
A
#
# COMPACT_ATOMS: atom_id res chain seq x y z
N MET A 1 -3.25 -6.53 26.89
CA MET A 1 -2.72 -5.25 26.39
C MET A 1 -2.27 -5.46 24.95
N ARG A 2 -2.91 -4.83 23.96
CA ARG A 2 -2.46 -4.90 22.56
C ARG A 2 -1.29 -3.91 22.46
N PHE A 3 -0.06 -4.40 22.33
CA PHE A 3 1.07 -3.54 22.03
C PHE A 3 0.87 -2.98 20.61
N LEU A 4 0.54 -1.70 20.51
CA LEU A 4 0.51 -1.00 19.23
C LEU A 4 1.96 -0.94 18.72
N LYS A 5 2.17 -1.41 17.48
CA LYS A 5 3.48 -1.27 16.83
C LYS A 5 3.44 0.01 16.02
N HIS A 6 4.05 1.04 16.59
CA HIS A 6 4.28 2.32 15.94
C HIS A 6 5.28 2.13 14.79
N ALA A 7 5.13 2.92 13.72
CA ALA A 7 6.15 2.98 12.69
C ALA A 7 7.17 4.05 13.08
N ASP A 8 8.46 3.69 13.11
CA ASP A 8 9.58 4.62 13.30
C ASP A 8 9.69 5.61 12.13
N GLY A 9 9.14 5.24 10.96
CA GLY A 9 9.07 6.10 9.79
C GLY A 9 8.02 5.64 8.77
N VAL A 10 7.56 6.61 7.98
CA VAL A 10 6.72 6.37 6.81
C VAL A 10 7.40 7.02 5.62
N THR A 11 7.65 6.25 4.56
CA THR A 11 8.33 6.72 3.35
C THR A 11 7.57 6.30 2.10
N PHE A 12 7.73 7.02 1.00
CA PHE A 12 7.27 6.59 -0.31
C PHE A 12 8.31 5.66 -0.95
N ALA A 13 7.85 4.68 -1.72
CA ALA A 13 8.72 3.74 -2.42
C ALA A 13 9.45 4.37 -3.61
N GLU A 14 8.93 5.47 -4.14
CA GLU A 14 9.42 6.14 -5.35
C GLU A 14 9.28 7.65 -5.20
N ASP A 15 10.31 8.40 -5.60
CA ASP A 15 10.33 9.87 -5.55
C ASP A 15 9.17 10.46 -6.37
N GLY A 16 8.86 9.87 -7.53
CA GLY A 16 7.74 10.31 -8.37
C GLY A 16 6.38 10.21 -7.66
N LEU A 17 6.20 9.22 -6.79
CA LEU A 17 4.97 9.04 -6.02
C LEU A 17 4.85 10.09 -4.90
N GLU A 18 5.98 10.41 -4.26
CA GLU A 18 6.07 11.48 -3.27
C GLU A 18 5.82 12.85 -3.91
N LEU A 19 6.46 13.14 -5.05
CA LEU A 19 6.24 14.36 -5.82
C LEU A 19 4.79 14.50 -6.26
N ALA A 20 4.17 13.42 -6.73
CA ALA A 20 2.74 13.40 -7.05
C ALA A 20 1.89 13.77 -5.83
N PHE A 21 2.20 13.23 -4.65
CA PHE A 21 1.51 13.56 -3.40
C PHE A 21 1.71 15.04 -3.02
N ILE A 22 2.95 15.54 -3.09
CA ILE A 22 3.28 16.94 -2.78
C ILE A 22 2.54 17.89 -3.72
N SER A 23 2.43 17.53 -5.01
CA SER A 23 1.78 18.33 -6.06
C SER A 23 0.25 18.42 -5.94
N LEU A 24 -0.39 17.56 -5.13
CA LEU A 24 -1.83 17.63 -4.90
C LEU A 24 -2.21 18.98 -4.27
N ALA A 25 -3.39 19.50 -4.62
CA ALA A 25 -3.93 20.69 -3.99
C ALA A 25 -4.05 20.49 -2.46
N ASP A 26 -3.63 21.47 -1.68
CA ASP A 26 -3.49 21.31 -0.22
C ASP A 26 -4.78 20.96 0.51
N ASN A 27 -5.90 21.47 0.00
CA ASN A 27 -7.23 21.22 0.55
C ASN A 27 -7.97 20.07 -0.17
N SER A 28 -7.29 19.33 -1.04
CA SER A 28 -7.92 18.20 -1.71
C SER A 28 -8.26 17.08 -0.69
N PRO A 29 -9.44 16.45 -0.79
CA PRO A 29 -9.80 15.31 0.05
C PRO A 29 -8.75 14.19 0.03
N LEU A 30 -8.16 13.94 -1.15
CA LEU A 30 -7.12 12.92 -1.32
C LEU A 30 -5.84 13.25 -0.53
N LYS A 31 -5.30 14.47 -0.66
CA LYS A 31 -4.08 14.83 0.06
C LYS A 31 -4.30 14.79 1.57
N ASN A 32 -5.46 15.25 2.03
CA ASN A 32 -5.82 15.22 3.44
C ASN A 32 -5.99 13.78 3.97
N SER A 33 -6.62 12.89 3.20
CA SER A 33 -6.74 11.49 3.59
C SER A 33 -5.40 10.75 3.57
N ILE A 34 -4.48 11.06 2.65
CA ILE A 34 -3.12 10.51 2.65
C ILE A 34 -2.33 11.02 3.87
N ARG A 35 -2.39 12.32 4.19
CA ARG A 35 -1.77 12.89 5.41
C ARG A 35 -2.30 12.19 6.68
N LYS A 36 -3.61 11.95 6.74
CA LYS A 36 -4.22 11.18 7.83
C LYS A 36 -3.69 9.76 7.86
N ALA A 37 -3.64 9.06 6.74
CA ALA A 37 -3.12 7.69 6.66
C ALA A 37 -1.65 7.63 7.14
N ILE A 38 -0.80 8.59 6.77
CA ILE A 38 0.58 8.68 7.26
C ILE A 38 0.61 8.82 8.79
N LYS A 39 -0.26 9.66 9.37
CA LYS A 39 -0.37 9.81 10.83
C LYS A 39 -0.80 8.50 11.49
N ASP A 40 -1.85 7.86 10.96
CA ASP A 40 -2.36 6.59 11.46
C ASP A 40 -1.29 5.48 11.38
N LEU A 41 -0.48 5.44 10.33
CA LEU A 41 0.62 4.48 10.18
C LEU A 41 1.73 4.67 11.23
N LYS A 42 2.04 5.93 11.57
CA LYS A 42 2.98 6.24 12.67
C LYS A 42 2.44 5.77 14.02
N GLU A 43 1.12 5.89 14.23
CA GLU A 43 0.47 5.42 15.46
C GLU A 43 0.31 3.90 15.51
N ASN A 44 0.00 3.28 14.38
CA ASN A 44 -0.14 1.83 14.26
C ASN A 44 0.10 1.39 12.82
N VAL A 45 1.24 0.75 12.59
CA VAL A 45 1.63 0.30 11.24
C VAL A 45 0.69 -0.76 10.67
N PHE A 46 -0.11 -1.43 11.51
CA PHE A 46 -1.07 -2.46 11.12
C PHE A 46 -2.51 -1.95 11.13
N CYS A 47 -2.73 -0.64 10.99
CA CYS A 47 -4.07 -0.04 10.95
C CYS A 47 -4.85 -0.32 9.65
N GLY A 48 -4.16 -0.80 8.61
CA GLY A 48 -4.79 -1.22 7.36
C GLY A 48 -5.26 -2.68 7.37
N GLU A 49 -5.74 -3.13 6.23
CA GLU A 49 -6.09 -4.53 5.99
C GLU A 49 -5.02 -5.23 5.16
N GLN A 50 -4.60 -6.41 5.60
CA GLN A 50 -3.57 -7.17 4.92
C GLN A 50 -4.11 -7.79 3.61
N ILE A 51 -3.39 -7.59 2.52
CA ILE A 51 -3.64 -8.27 1.25
C ILE A 51 -3.02 -9.67 1.31
N LYS A 52 -3.85 -10.70 1.05
CA LYS A 52 -3.38 -12.09 0.97
C LYS A 52 -2.20 -12.20 0.00
N LYS A 53 -1.15 -12.93 0.38
CA LYS A 53 0.10 -13.06 -0.38
C LYS A 53 -0.11 -13.42 -1.85
N GLU A 54 -1.07 -14.30 -2.13
CA GLU A 54 -1.43 -14.76 -3.49
C GLU A 54 -2.06 -13.68 -4.38
N ARG A 55 -2.52 -12.57 -3.79
CA ARG A 55 -3.13 -11.41 -4.47
C ARG A 55 -2.14 -10.25 -4.65
N ILE A 56 -0.93 -10.36 -4.11
CA ILE A 56 0.11 -9.34 -4.28
C ILE A 56 0.60 -9.39 -5.74
N PRO A 57 0.61 -8.26 -6.47
CA PRO A 57 1.14 -8.21 -7.83
C PRO A 57 2.60 -8.67 -7.88
N LYS A 58 2.91 -9.56 -8.83
CA LYS A 58 4.27 -10.09 -9.02
C LYS A 58 5.28 -8.97 -9.30
N GLU A 59 4.83 -7.91 -9.98
CA GLU A 59 5.65 -6.72 -10.22
C GLU A 59 6.09 -6.03 -8.93
N TYR A 60 5.22 -5.93 -7.92
CA TYR A 60 5.56 -5.28 -6.65
C TYR A 60 6.53 -6.14 -5.85
N ILE A 61 6.31 -7.46 -5.85
CA ILE A 61 7.25 -8.42 -5.24
C ILE A 61 8.63 -8.29 -5.90
N LYS A 62 8.69 -8.24 -7.24
CA LYS A 62 9.97 -8.17 -7.97
C LYS A 62 10.66 -6.81 -7.81
N LYS A 63 9.91 -5.71 -7.92
CA LYS A 63 10.46 -4.34 -7.90
C LYS A 63 10.89 -3.94 -6.49
N TYR A 64 10.01 -4.13 -5.51
CA TYR A 64 10.23 -3.67 -4.14
C TYR A 64 10.76 -4.75 -3.19
N LYS A 65 10.89 -6.00 -3.66
CA LYS A 65 11.35 -7.15 -2.86
C LYS A 65 10.52 -7.38 -1.59
N ILE A 66 9.24 -7.03 -1.65
CA ILE A 66 8.28 -7.16 -0.53
C ILE A 66 7.62 -8.53 -0.52
N ASN A 67 7.25 -9.01 0.68
CA ASN A 67 6.52 -10.26 0.88
C ASN A 67 5.14 -10.08 1.51
N ASN A 68 4.81 -8.84 1.89
CA ASN A 68 3.58 -8.39 2.53
C ASN A 68 3.11 -7.10 1.88
N LEU A 69 1.79 -6.92 1.83
CA LEU A 69 1.15 -5.74 1.29
C LEU A 69 -0.13 -5.50 2.09
N TRP A 70 -0.42 -4.24 2.36
CA TRP A 70 -1.56 -3.77 3.12
C TRP A 70 -2.28 -2.71 2.32
N TRP A 71 -3.59 -2.58 2.54
CA TRP A 71 -4.36 -1.47 2.01
C TRP A 71 -5.02 -0.67 3.12
N TYR A 72 -5.21 0.62 2.87
CA TYR A 72 -5.87 1.56 3.77
C TYR A 72 -6.87 2.41 2.98
N PRO A 73 -8.12 2.57 3.44
CA PRO A 73 -9.14 3.36 2.75
C PRO A 73 -8.81 4.85 2.78
N LEU A 74 -8.87 5.51 1.62
CA LEU A 74 -8.76 6.96 1.49
C LEU A 74 -10.12 7.57 1.10
N SER A 75 -10.18 8.90 0.97
CA SER A 75 -11.40 9.59 0.49
C SER A 75 -11.80 9.12 -0.91
N ASP A 76 -13.07 9.25 -1.27
CA ASP A 76 -13.59 8.99 -2.63
C ASP A 76 -13.24 7.59 -3.18
N ALA A 77 -13.26 6.58 -2.31
CA ALA A 77 -12.91 5.19 -2.63
C ALA A 77 -11.49 4.98 -3.20
N TRP A 78 -10.59 5.94 -2.94
CA TRP A 78 -9.17 5.73 -3.13
C TRP A 78 -8.63 4.73 -2.11
N ARG A 79 -7.52 4.07 -2.45
CA ARG A 79 -6.83 3.13 -1.57
C ARG A 79 -5.36 3.48 -1.55
N LEU A 80 -4.81 3.59 -0.36
CA LEU A 80 -3.36 3.61 -0.14
C LEU A 80 -2.89 2.18 0.03
N VAL A 81 -1.80 1.84 -0.64
CA VAL A 81 -1.16 0.53 -0.53
C VAL A 81 0.25 0.70 0.01
N TYR A 82 0.58 -0.09 1.02
CA TYR A 82 1.87 0.00 1.69
C TYR A 82 2.39 -1.38 2.11
N SER A 83 3.69 -1.45 2.36
CA SER A 83 4.36 -2.61 2.92
C SER A 83 4.96 -2.24 4.28
N VAL A 84 5.01 -3.20 5.20
CA VAL A 84 5.67 -3.04 6.50
C VAL A 84 7.01 -3.74 6.43
N VAL A 85 8.10 -3.00 6.63
CA VAL A 85 9.47 -3.54 6.59
C VAL A 85 10.17 -3.30 7.91
N THR A 86 11.06 -4.22 8.28
CA THR A 86 11.86 -4.15 9.50
C THR A 86 13.34 -4.21 9.11
N PRO A 87 13.97 -3.08 8.76
CA PRO A 87 15.36 -3.06 8.32
C PRO A 87 16.32 -3.51 9.43
N SER A 88 15.93 -3.33 10.69
CA SER A 88 16.63 -3.81 11.88
C SER A 88 15.63 -4.46 12.84
N ASN A 89 16.14 -5.06 13.93
CA ASN A 89 15.29 -5.70 14.96
C ASN A 89 14.49 -4.70 15.81
N ILE A 90 14.76 -3.40 15.67
CA ILE A 90 14.20 -2.34 16.50
C ILE A 90 13.27 -1.46 15.67
N GLU A 91 13.55 -1.29 14.39
CA GLU A 91 12.83 -0.36 13.51
C GLU A 91 11.73 -1.03 12.70
N ILE A 92 10.60 -0.36 12.59
CA ILE A 92 9.44 -0.71 11.78
C ILE A 92 9.13 0.47 10.87
N LEU A 93 9.20 0.26 9.55
CA LEU A 93 8.88 1.29 8.56
C LEU A 93 7.63 0.89 7.77
N ALA A 94 6.76 1.88 7.52
CA ALA A 94 5.74 1.77 6.49
C ALA A 94 6.27 2.35 5.17
N VAL A 95 6.32 1.53 4.13
CA VAL A 95 6.73 1.95 2.78
C VAL A 95 5.47 2.04 1.93
N ILE A 96 5.05 3.25 1.58
CA ILE A 96 3.92 3.53 0.69
C ILE A 96 4.33 3.13 -0.73
N ILE A 97 3.69 2.09 -1.24
CA ILE A 97 3.97 1.51 -2.55
C ILE A 97 3.21 2.24 -3.65
N ASP A 98 1.96 2.60 -3.38
CA ASP A 98 1.08 3.26 -4.36
C ASP A 98 -0.18 3.84 -3.68
N TYR A 99 -0.89 4.72 -4.36
CA TYR A 99 -2.27 5.09 -4.04
C TYR A 99 -3.07 5.35 -5.32
N PHE A 100 -4.27 4.79 -5.40
CA PHE A 100 -5.06 4.85 -6.63
C PHE A 100 -6.56 4.84 -6.34
N ASN A 101 -7.34 5.33 -7.30
CA ASN A 101 -8.81 5.26 -7.27
C ASN A 101 -9.30 3.82 -7.56
N HIS A 102 -10.61 3.60 -7.41
CA HIS A 102 -11.22 2.29 -7.66
C HIS A 102 -10.97 1.72 -9.07
N LYS A 103 -11.00 2.56 -10.12
CA LYS A 103 -10.85 2.10 -11.51
C LYS A 103 -9.44 1.59 -11.79
N ASP A 104 -8.44 2.29 -11.24
CA ASP A 104 -7.04 1.93 -11.41
C ASP A 104 -6.66 0.74 -10.51
N TYR A 105 -7.28 0.62 -9.32
CA TYR A 105 -7.19 -0.60 -8.50
C TYR A 105 -7.67 -1.83 -9.25
N GLU A 106 -8.86 -1.77 -9.86
CA GLU A 106 -9.42 -2.92 -10.57
C GLU A 106 -8.55 -3.31 -11.75
N LYS A 107 -8.00 -2.35 -12.52
CA LYS A 107 -7.05 -2.67 -13.60
C LYS A 107 -5.81 -3.39 -13.07
N LYS A 108 -5.19 -2.87 -12.00
CA LYS A 108 -3.95 -3.46 -11.43
C LYS A 108 -4.18 -4.82 -10.77
N PHE A 109 -5.30 -5.02 -10.07
CA PHE A 109 -5.55 -6.22 -9.27
C PHE A 109 -6.51 -7.23 -9.93
N THR A 110 -7.24 -6.87 -11.00
CA THR A 110 -8.13 -7.79 -11.75
C THR A 110 -7.44 -8.48 -12.92
N ILE A 111 -6.37 -7.93 -13.51
CA ILE A 111 -5.58 -8.66 -14.52
C ILE A 111 -5.01 -9.97 -13.94
N ILE A 112 -4.69 -9.99 -12.65
CA ILE A 112 -4.26 -11.21 -11.92
C ILE A 112 -5.40 -12.25 -11.82
N LYS A 113 -6.66 -11.80 -11.77
CA LYS A 113 -7.85 -12.68 -11.72
C LYS A 113 -8.13 -13.34 -13.07
N ILE A 114 -7.85 -12.67 -14.19
CA ILE A 114 -8.05 -13.18 -15.56
C ILE A 114 -6.92 -14.15 -15.95
N MET A 115 -5.67 -13.84 -15.62
CA MET A 115 -4.55 -14.74 -15.90
C MET A 115 -4.68 -16.10 -15.20
N LYS A 116 -5.23 -16.16 -13.98
CA LYS A 116 -5.50 -17.43 -13.29
C LYS A 116 -6.67 -18.23 -13.89
N ARG A 117 -7.55 -17.60 -14.68
CA ARG A 117 -8.66 -18.28 -15.35
C ARG A 117 -8.23 -18.94 -16.68
N ASN A 118 -7.16 -18.44 -17.30
CA ASN A 118 -6.57 -18.97 -18.54
C ASN A 118 -5.39 -19.92 -18.32
N SER A 119 -4.92 -20.11 -17.08
CA SER A 119 -3.93 -21.13 -16.71
C SER A 119 -4.58 -22.40 -16.16
N GLY A 120 -5.85 -22.66 -16.50
CA GLY A 120 -6.44 -24.00 -16.44
C GLY A 120 -5.74 -24.91 -17.46
N ILE A 121 -4.49 -25.24 -17.20
CA ILE A 121 -3.86 -26.44 -17.72
C ILE A 121 -4.47 -27.56 -16.89
N ASN A 122 -5.49 -28.20 -17.49
CA ASN A 122 -5.83 -29.58 -17.19
C ASN A 122 -4.61 -30.43 -17.53
N SER A 123 -3.97 -31.03 -16.52
CA SER A 123 -3.29 -32.34 -16.52
C SER A 123 -2.72 -32.58 -15.14
#